data_AF-A0AA39RTJ9-F1
#
_entry.id   AF-A0AA39RTJ9-F1
#
_cell.length_a   1.000
_cell.length_b   1.000
_cell.length_c   1.000
_cell.angle_alpha   90.00
_cell.angle_beta   90.00
_cell.angle_gamma   90.00
#
_symmetry.space_group_name_H-M   'P 1'
#
loop_
_entity.id
_entity.type
_entity.pdbx_description
1 polymer ?
#
loop_
_entity_poly.entity_id
_entity_poly.type
_entity_poly.pdbx_seq_one_letter_code
_entity_poly.pdbx_strand_id
1 'polypeptide(L)'
;MDESATVGDVIEYIGELQQELKKLNEELKEIEEEECKENAELKSSKLKALVEVNQIGERDFLISICEQKWGGFERLMEAIHYLGLQTVEVNVTTWNGMVLNSLKVEVRLVAILSC
;
A
#
# COMPACT_ATOMS: atom_id res chain seq x y z
N MET A 1 -20.12 -42.95 6.54
CA MET A 1 -19.68 -41.57 6.86
C MET A 1 -20.18 -40.70 5.74
N ASP A 2 -20.90 -39.65 6.10
CA ASP A 2 -21.68 -38.81 5.19
C ASP A 2 -20.72 -37.92 4.37
N GLU A 3 -20.33 -38.38 3.18
CA GLU A 3 -19.45 -37.65 2.26
C GLU A 3 -20.12 -36.34 1.77
N SER A 4 -21.44 -36.24 1.87
CA SER A 4 -22.22 -35.01 1.61
C SER A 4 -22.07 -33.93 2.68
N ALA A 5 -21.81 -34.30 3.94
CA ALA A 5 -21.64 -33.32 5.02
C ALA A 5 -20.40 -32.43 4.81
N THR A 6 -19.32 -32.96 4.21
CA THR A 6 -18.06 -32.22 4.04
C THR A 6 -18.07 -31.30 2.83
N VAL A 7 -18.78 -31.67 1.76
CA VAL A 7 -18.85 -30.86 0.53
C VAL A 7 -19.81 -29.68 0.72
N GLY A 8 -20.92 -29.88 1.43
CA GLY A 8 -21.86 -28.82 1.78
C GLY A 8 -21.19 -27.70 2.58
N ASP A 9 -20.48 -28.06 3.65
CA ASP A 9 -19.76 -27.11 4.52
C ASP A 9 -18.68 -26.33 3.76
N VAL A 10 -17.95 -26.97 2.84
CA VAL A 10 -16.93 -26.31 2.01
C VAL A 10 -17.57 -25.33 1.02
N ILE A 11 -18.71 -25.68 0.42
CA ILE A 11 -19.44 -24.78 -0.48
C ILE A 11 -19.98 -23.57 0.27
N GLU A 12 -20.53 -23.78 1.47
CA GLU A 12 -21.00 -22.71 2.35
C GLU A 12 -19.86 -21.75 2.71
N TYR A 13 -18.72 -22.28 3.17
CA TYR A 13 -17.54 -21.49 3.52
C TYR A 13 -16.97 -20.69 2.33
N ILE A 14 -16.91 -21.29 1.13
CA ILE A 14 -16.50 -20.57 -0.08
C ILE A 14 -17.49 -19.45 -0.41
N GLY A 15 -18.79 -19.68 -0.23
CA GLY A 15 -19.83 -18.68 -0.42
C GLY A 15 -19.68 -17.48 0.52
N GLU A 16 -19.40 -17.75 1.80
CA GLU A 16 -19.13 -16.72 2.81
C GLU A 16 -17.90 -15.88 2.43
N LEU A 17 -16.78 -16.53 2.08
CA LEU A 17 -15.56 -15.84 1.64
C LEU A 17 -15.79 -14.95 0.41
N GLN A 18 -16.60 -15.42 -0.55
CA GLN A 18 -16.96 -14.63 -1.73
C GLN A 18 -17.80 -13.40 -1.37
N GLN A 19 -18.68 -13.50 -0.37
CA GLN A 19 -19.43 -12.34 0.14
C GLN A 19 -18.52 -11.34 0.86
N GLU A 20 -17.59 -11.81 1.69
CA GLU A 20 -16.63 -10.94 2.37
C GLU A 20 -15.74 -10.18 1.37
N LEU A 21 -15.21 -10.86 0.36
CA LEU A 21 -14.43 -10.22 -0.71
C LEU A 21 -15.23 -9.15 -1.45
N LYS A 22 -16.51 -9.44 -1.74
CA LYS A 22 -17.39 -8.49 -2.40
C LYS A 22 -17.63 -7.25 -1.53
N LYS A 23 -17.93 -7.45 -0.25
CA LYS A 23 -18.14 -6.37 0.73
C LYS A 23 -16.89 -5.49 0.85
N LEU A 24 -15.71 -6.11 0.99
CA LEU A 24 -14.45 -5.38 1.10
C LEU A 24 -14.14 -4.58 -0.18
N ASN A 25 -14.44 -5.13 -1.35
CA ASN A 25 -14.26 -4.43 -2.62
C ASN A 25 -15.26 -3.28 -2.81
N GLU A 26 -16.49 -3.42 -2.30
CA GLU A 26 -17.48 -2.34 -2.26
C GLU A 26 -17.02 -1.23 -1.29
N GLU A 27 -16.54 -1.57 -0.09
CA GLU A 27 -15.99 -0.61 0.88
C GLU A 27 -14.76 0.13 0.30
N LEU A 28 -13.83 -0.56 -0.37
CA LEU A 28 -12.70 0.08 -1.05
C LEU A 28 -13.15 1.07 -2.13
N LYS A 29 -14.19 0.71 -2.90
CA LYS A 29 -14.76 1.57 -3.92
C LYS A 29 -15.47 2.79 -3.31
N GLU A 30 -16.17 2.63 -2.20
CA GLU A 30 -16.81 3.74 -1.49
C GLU A 30 -15.76 4.73 -0.95
N ILE A 31 -14.65 4.25 -0.41
CA ILE A 31 -13.53 5.10 0.03
C ILE A 31 -12.94 5.91 -1.14
N GLU A 32 -12.73 5.29 -2.31
CA GLU A 32 -12.31 6.00 -3.53
C GLU A 32 -13.33 7.09 -3.96
N GLU A 33 -14.63 6.79 -3.84
CA GLU A 33 -15.70 7.70 -4.25
C GLU A 33 -15.95 8.83 -3.24
N GLU A 34 -15.74 8.61 -1.94
CA GLU A 34 -15.83 9.64 -0.90
C GLU A 34 -14.62 10.59 -0.93
N GLU A 35 -13.40 10.10 -1.18
CA GLU A 35 -12.25 10.96 -1.48
C GLU A 35 -12.47 11.81 -2.76
N CYS A 36 -13.40 11.41 -3.62
CA CYS A 36 -13.84 12.16 -4.80
C CYS A 36 -14.93 13.22 -4.50
N LYS A 37 -15.67 13.14 -3.39
CA LYS A 37 -16.80 14.05 -3.08
C LYS A 37 -16.41 15.27 -2.27
N GLU A 38 -15.28 15.25 -1.55
CA GLU A 38 -14.77 16.44 -0.86
C GLU A 38 -14.00 17.39 -1.79
N ASN A 39 -13.85 17.06 -3.08
CA ASN A 39 -13.13 17.90 -4.04
C ASN A 39 -13.75 17.92 -5.43
N ALA A 40 -14.99 18.40 -5.52
CA ALA A 40 -15.77 18.51 -6.76
C ALA A 40 -15.18 19.46 -7.83
N GLU A 41 -14.04 20.12 -7.59
CA GLU A 41 -13.42 21.05 -8.54
C GLU A 41 -12.10 20.57 -9.19
N LEU A 42 -11.65 19.32 -8.97
CA LEU A 42 -10.43 18.82 -9.60
C LEU A 42 -10.60 17.55 -10.45
N LYS A 43 -11.70 17.47 -11.21
CA LYS A 43 -11.78 16.52 -12.34
C LYS A 43 -11.08 17.09 -13.57
N SER A 44 -9.77 16.88 -13.66
CA SER A 44 -9.02 16.66 -14.91
C SER A 44 -7.52 16.69 -14.62
N SER A 45 -6.82 15.56 -14.82
CA SER A 45 -5.36 15.43 -15.06
C SER A 45 -4.33 15.27 -13.92
N LYS A 46 -4.65 15.28 -12.62
CA LYS A 46 -3.59 15.14 -11.58
C LYS A 46 -4.03 14.34 -10.35
N LEU A 47 -3.97 13.01 -10.41
CA LEU A 47 -3.64 12.23 -9.21
C LEU A 47 -2.21 12.61 -8.81
N LYS A 48 -2.10 13.63 -7.95
CA LYS A 48 -0.85 13.99 -7.28
C LYS A 48 -0.43 12.77 -6.45
N ALA A 49 0.81 12.33 -6.64
CA ALA A 49 1.44 11.31 -5.83
C ALA A 49 1.13 11.53 -4.33
N LEU A 50 0.49 10.57 -3.67
CA LEU A 50 0.26 10.62 -2.23
C LEU A 50 1.50 10.04 -1.56
N VAL A 51 2.15 10.84 -0.70
CA VAL A 51 3.33 10.43 0.06
C VAL A 51 2.99 10.49 1.54
N GLU A 52 3.11 9.37 2.23
CA GLU A 52 2.89 9.25 3.67
C GLU A 52 4.18 8.74 4.33
N VAL A 53 4.51 9.29 5.49
CA VAL A 53 5.68 8.89 6.30
C VAL A 53 5.22 8.72 7.74
N ASN A 54 5.38 7.51 8.27
CA ASN A 54 5.05 7.18 9.65
C ASN A 54 6.30 6.69 10.39
N GLN A 55 6.54 7.23 11.59
CA GLN A 55 7.56 6.68 12.48
C GLN A 55 6.96 5.46 13.22
N ILE A 56 7.57 4.28 13.05
CA ILE A 56 7.09 3.03 13.64
C ILE A 56 8.00 2.51 14.77
N GLY A 57 9.15 3.16 14.97
CA GLY A 57 10.08 2.87 16.06
C GLY A 57 11.07 4.01 16.28
N GLU A 58 12.03 3.84 17.20
CA GLU A 58 13.03 4.88 17.50
C GLU A 58 13.86 5.27 16.26
N ARG A 59 14.14 4.29 15.38
CA ARG A 59 14.92 4.47 14.15
C ARG A 59 14.23 3.93 12.90
N ASP A 60 12.99 3.46 13.05
CA ASP A 60 12.25 2.80 11.98
C ASP A 60 11.15 3.73 11.46
N PHE A 61 11.07 3.84 10.14
CA PHE A 61 10.06 4.62 9.44
C PHE A 61 9.39 3.75 8.37
N LEU A 62 8.10 3.94 8.20
CA LEU A 62 7.32 3.41 7.09
C LEU A 62 7.02 4.55 6.13
N ILE A 63 7.49 4.42 4.89
CA ILE A 63 7.28 5.40 3.82
C ILE A 63 6.40 4.76 2.77
N SER A 64 5.25 5.38 2.47
CA SER A 64 4.32 4.90 1.46
C SER A 64 4.14 5.95 0.36
N ILE A 65 4.27 5.54 -0.89
CA ILE A 65 4.01 6.38 -2.07
C ILE A 65 2.99 5.72 -2.97
N CYS A 66 1.86 6.38 -3.25
CA CYS A 66 0.87 5.96 -4.22
C CYS A 66 0.95 6.81 -5.49
N GLU A 67 1.22 6.18 -6.64
CA GLU A 67 1.30 6.84 -7.94
C GLU A 67 0.60 6.02 -9.04
N GLN A 68 -0.05 6.71 -9.98
CA GLN A 68 -0.65 6.09 -11.16
C GLN A 68 0.39 5.74 -12.25
N LYS A 69 1.61 6.26 -12.14
CA LYS A 69 2.68 6.10 -13.13
C LYS A 69 3.84 5.30 -12.56
N TRP A 70 4.47 4.53 -13.43
CA TRP A 70 5.67 3.76 -13.12
C TRP A 70 6.86 4.72 -12.99
N GLY A 71 7.56 4.70 -11.86
CA GLY A 71 8.73 5.55 -11.60
C GLY A 71 8.89 6.04 -10.16
N GLY A 72 7.83 6.02 -9.35
CA GLY A 72 7.88 6.43 -7.93
C GLY A 72 8.84 5.63 -7.08
N PHE A 73 8.94 4.33 -7.37
CA PHE A 73 9.84 3.44 -6.65
C PHE A 73 11.31 3.83 -6.82
N GLU A 74 11.73 4.14 -8.05
CA GLU A 74 13.11 4.54 -8.35
C GLU A 74 13.47 5.83 -7.61
N ARG A 75 12.61 6.86 -7.72
CA ARG A 75 12.79 8.15 -7.03
C ARG A 75 12.83 7.99 -5.51
N LEU A 76 12.00 7.10 -4.97
CA LEU A 76 11.96 6.81 -3.55
C LEU A 76 13.24 6.13 -3.07
N MET A 77 13.71 5.12 -3.80
CA MET A 77 14.96 4.44 -3.48
C MET A 77 16.17 5.38 -3.58
N GLU A 78 16.19 6.28 -4.58
CA GLU A 78 17.24 7.29 -4.71
C GLU A 78 17.25 8.24 -3.48
N ALA A 79 16.08 8.73 -3.07
CA ALA A 79 15.94 9.60 -1.91
C ALA A 79 16.36 8.89 -0.61
N ILE A 80 15.95 7.64 -0.40
CA ILE A 80 16.35 6.84 0.75
C ILE A 80 17.87 6.68 0.79
N HIS A 81 18.49 6.41 -0.37
CA HIS A 81 19.94 6.29 -0.48
C HIS A 81 20.67 7.60 -0.13
N TYR A 82 20.21 8.75 -0.65
CA TYR A 82 20.78 10.06 -0.32
C TYR A 82 20.62 10.45 1.15
N LEU A 83 19.55 10.00 1.80
CA LEU A 83 19.30 10.25 3.22
C LEU A 83 20.11 9.33 4.14
N GLY A 84 20.87 8.38 3.58
CA GLY A 84 21.65 7.40 4.37
C GLY A 84 20.76 6.43 5.15
N LEU A 85 19.48 6.31 4.74
CA LEU A 85 18.53 5.37 5.31
C LEU A 85 18.75 4.00 4.67
N GLN A 86 18.51 2.93 5.43
CA GLN A 86 18.54 1.58 4.88
C GLN A 86 17.12 1.03 4.73
N THR A 87 16.76 0.60 3.53
CA THR A 87 15.53 -0.15 3.30
C THR A 87 15.65 -1.55 3.88
N VAL A 88 14.74 -1.89 4.80
CA VAL A 88 14.64 -3.19 5.47
C VAL A 88 13.59 -4.06 4.80
N GLU A 89 12.45 -3.46 4.45
CA GLU A 89 11.33 -4.15 3.83
C GLU A 89 10.75 -3.29 2.71
N VAL A 90 10.34 -3.94 1.63
CA VAL A 90 9.68 -3.31 0.49
C VAL A 90 8.44 -4.12 0.16
N ASN A 91 7.31 -3.45 0.15
CA ASN A 91 6.05 -3.98 -0.36
C ASN A 91 5.59 -3.10 -1.52
N VAL A 92 5.26 -3.71 -2.65
CA VAL A 92 4.71 -3.01 -3.81
C VAL A 92 3.39 -3.66 -4.16
N THR A 93 2.30 -2.92 -3.98
CA THR A 93 0.96 -3.37 -4.34
C THR A 93 0.43 -2.55 -5.51
N THR A 94 -0.29 -3.21 -6.40
CA THR A 94 -0.92 -2.56 -7.54
C THR A 94 -2.41 -2.78 -7.48
N TRP A 95 -3.19 -1.70 -7.54
CA TRP A 95 -4.65 -1.78 -7.53
C TRP A 95 -5.24 -0.76 -8.49
N ASN A 96 -6.14 -1.23 -9.36
CA ASN A 96 -6.86 -0.38 -10.33
C ASN A 96 -5.97 0.57 -11.16
N GLY A 97 -4.74 0.13 -11.51
CA GLY A 97 -3.76 0.94 -12.23
C GLY A 97 -2.95 1.93 -11.38
N MET A 98 -3.20 2.00 -10.08
CA MET A 98 -2.34 2.66 -9.09
C MET A 98 -1.28 1.70 -8.57
N VAL A 99 -0.11 2.23 -8.27
CA VAL A 99 1.01 1.52 -7.65
C VAL A 99 1.29 2.15 -6.31
N LEU A 100 1.14 1.37 -5.23
CA LEU A 100 1.50 1.74 -3.88
C LEU A 100 2.81 1.06 -3.51
N ASN A 101 3.85 1.86 -3.26
CA ASN A 101 5.15 1.41 -2.77
C ASN A 101 5.23 1.73 -1.27
N SER A 102 5.27 0.72 -0.42
CA SER A 102 5.45 0.85 1.03
C SER A 102 6.80 0.29 1.44
N LEU A 103 7.66 1.12 2.00
CA LEU A 103 9.02 0.79 2.38
C LEU A 103 9.20 0.99 3.89
N LYS A 104 9.67 -0.05 4.57
CA LYS A 104 10.23 0.10 5.91
C LYS A 104 11.70 0.48 5.77
N VAL A 105 12.08 1.61 6.35
CA VAL A 105 13.45 2.10 6.36
C VAL A 105 13.95 2.32 7.79
N GLU A 106 15.24 2.09 8.00
CA GLU A 106 15.91 2.24 9.30
C GLU A 106 17.04 3.28 9.20
N VAL A 107 17.16 4.13 10.20
CA VAL A 107 18.33 5.01 10.37
C VAL A 107 19.50 4.18 10.90
N ARG A 108 20.42 3.84 10.00
CA ARG A 108 21.73 3.33 10.41
C ARG A 108 22.66 4.50 10.68
N LEU A 109 23.09 4.63 11.94
CA LEU A 109 24.25 5.45 12.31
C LEU A 109 25.48 4.79 11.67
N VAL A 110 25.71 5.05 10.39
CA VAL A 110 27.04 4.86 9.81
C VAL A 110 27.88 5.96 10.43
N ALA A 111 28.81 5.58 11.30
CA ALA A 111 29.84 6.50 11.77
C ALA A 111 30.48 7.10 10.52
N ILE A 112 30.17 8.36 10.22
CA ILE A 112 30.87 9.11 9.19
C ILE A 112 32.26 9.33 9.77
N LEU A 113 33.16 8.36 9.57
CA LEU A 113 34.59 8.59 9.67
C LEU A 113 34.94 9.47 8.48
N SER A 114 34.74 10.77 8.66
CA SER A 114 35.24 11.81 7.77
C SER A 114 36.76 11.62 7.64
N CYS A 115 37.21 11.27 6.44
CA CYS A 115 38.60 11.45 6.03
C CYS A 115 38.79 12.86 5.49
#